data_AF-A0A9Q0Y4N2-F1
#
_entry.id   AF-A0A9Q0Y4N2-F1
#
_cell.length_a   1.000
_cell.length_b   1.000
_cell.length_c   1.000
_cell.angle_alpha   90.00
_cell.angle_beta   90.00
_cell.angle_gamma   90.00
#
_symmetry.space_group_name_H-M   'P 1'
#
loop_
_entity.id
_entity.type
_entity.pdbx_description
1 polymer ?
#
loop_
_entity_poly.entity_id
_entity_poly.type
_entity_poly.pdbx_seq_one_letter_code
_entity_poly.pdbx_strand_id
1 'polypeptide(L)'
;MNYYFYRNIVEVELSSECADYWNVLENKSLEQAYVNNGEMLGMKFPEEANLSDSSGSTDFGNVSYIVPGIHPYFYIGSDALNHTEEFTQSSGSEVAQKYALRTAKALAMTALDVVFRPGLLEQVREDFRQAKLRSSAEA
;
A
#
# COMPACT_ATOMS: atom_id res chain seq x y z
N MET A 1 1.42 -50.68 -41.39
CA MET A 1 2.60 -50.44 -40.53
C MET A 1 2.16 -49.49 -39.44
N ASN A 2 1.84 -50.03 -38.26
CA ASN A 2 1.18 -49.27 -37.19
C ASN A 2 2.25 -48.66 -36.27
N TYR A 3 2.28 -47.33 -36.20
CA TYR A 3 3.10 -46.62 -35.21
C TYR A 3 2.30 -46.50 -33.91
N TYR A 4 2.75 -47.19 -32.87
CA TYR A 4 2.27 -47.01 -31.51
C TYR A 4 2.91 -45.76 -30.92
N PHE A 5 2.16 -44.66 -30.82
CA PHE A 5 2.54 -43.52 -29.99
C PHE A 5 2.11 -43.79 -28.55
N TYR A 6 3.05 -44.12 -27.67
CA TYR A 6 2.83 -44.10 -26.22
C TYR A 6 2.63 -42.64 -25.79
N ARG A 7 1.38 -42.23 -25.53
CA ARG A 7 1.09 -40.99 -24.81
C ARG A 7 1.22 -41.27 -23.33
N ASN A 8 2.37 -40.94 -22.75
CA ASN A 8 2.48 -40.82 -21.30
C ASN A 8 1.64 -39.61 -20.89
N ILE A 9 0.53 -39.84 -20.21
CA ILE A 9 -0.26 -38.79 -19.58
C ILE A 9 0.44 -38.47 -18.27
N VAL A 10 0.87 -37.23 -18.11
CA VAL A 10 1.36 -36.70 -16.83
C VAL A 10 0.22 -35.90 -16.23
N GLU A 11 -0.24 -36.30 -15.05
CA GLU A 11 -1.18 -35.51 -14.26
C GLU A 11 -0.39 -34.48 -13.45
N VAL A 12 -0.84 -33.22 -13.51
CA VAL A 12 -0.30 -32.12 -12.73
C VAL A 12 -1.41 -31.66 -11.79
N GLU A 13 -1.15 -31.72 -10.50
CA GLU A 13 -2.01 -31.14 -9.47
C GLU A 13 -1.47 -29.74 -9.13
N LEU A 14 -2.34 -28.73 -9.26
CA LEU A 14 -2.04 -27.36 -8.85
C LEU A 14 -2.78 -27.11 -7.53
N SER A 15 -2.04 -26.92 -6.45
CA SER A 15 -2.57 -26.44 -5.18
C SER A 15 -2.04 -25.03 -4.91
N SER A 16 -2.91 -24.13 -4.47
CA SER A 16 -2.50 -22.82 -3.96
C SER A 16 -2.31 -22.90 -2.45
N GLU A 17 -1.07 -22.88 -1.99
CA GLU A 17 -0.74 -22.84 -0.56
C GLU A 17 -0.51 -21.41 -0.03
N CYS A 18 -0.76 -20.38 -0.83
CA CYS A 18 -0.52 -19.00 -0.46
C CYS A 18 -1.78 -18.35 0.12
N ALA A 19 -1.64 -17.63 1.24
CA ALA A 19 -2.68 -16.72 1.68
C ALA A 19 -2.89 -15.62 0.62
N ASP A 20 -4.13 -15.43 0.16
CA ASP A 20 -4.44 -14.47 -0.88
C ASP A 20 -4.05 -13.05 -0.44
N TYR A 21 -3.17 -12.38 -1.19
CA TYR A 21 -2.92 -10.95 -1.04
C TYR A 21 -3.89 -10.18 -1.93
N TRP A 22 -4.69 -9.32 -1.32
CA TRP A 22 -5.60 -8.45 -2.06
C TRP A 22 -4.92 -7.13 -2.44
N ASN A 23 -5.44 -6.43 -3.45
CA ASN A 23 -5.00 -5.06 -3.72
C ASN A 23 -5.33 -4.15 -2.53
N VAL A 24 -4.67 -3.00 -2.43
CA VAL A 24 -5.02 -2.01 -1.40
C VAL A 24 -6.23 -1.21 -1.89
N LEU A 25 -7.26 -1.10 -1.06
CA LEU A 25 -8.37 -0.18 -1.30
C LEU A 25 -7.95 1.26 -0.97
N GLU A 26 -8.12 2.15 -1.93
CA GLU A 26 -7.77 3.58 -1.82
C GLU A 26 -8.70 4.31 -0.82
N ASN A 27 -8.14 5.25 -0.04
CA ASN A 27 -8.91 6.14 0.82
C ASN A 27 -8.40 7.57 0.71
N LYS A 28 -8.91 8.28 -0.31
CA LYS A 28 -8.44 9.62 -0.70
C LYS A 28 -8.50 10.64 0.42
N SER A 29 -9.51 10.59 1.27
CA SER A 29 -9.66 11.51 2.39
C SER A 29 -8.58 11.29 3.46
N LEU A 30 -8.25 10.03 3.80
CA LEU A 30 -7.13 9.73 4.69
C LEU A 30 -5.78 10.11 4.05
N GLU A 31 -5.60 9.82 2.77
CA GLU A 31 -4.39 10.17 2.02
C GLU A 31 -4.16 11.67 2.00
N GLN A 32 -5.18 12.46 1.68
CA GLN A 32 -5.08 13.92 1.67
C GLN A 32 -4.80 14.48 3.07
N ALA A 33 -5.41 13.91 4.12
CA ALA A 33 -5.10 14.31 5.49
C ALA A 33 -3.63 14.03 5.84
N TYR A 34 -3.10 12.87 5.45
CA TYR A 34 -1.68 12.53 5.61
C TYR A 34 -0.75 13.44 4.82
N VAL A 35 -1.08 13.74 3.56
CA VAL A 35 -0.29 14.67 2.72
C VAL A 35 -0.24 16.05 3.36
N ASN A 36 -1.40 16.62 3.72
CA ASN A 36 -1.47 17.94 4.35
C ASN A 36 -0.64 18.00 5.64
N ASN A 37 -0.76 16.98 6.50
CA ASN A 37 0.00 16.91 7.75
C ASN A 37 1.50 16.72 7.51
N GLY A 38 1.88 15.95 6.49
CA GLY A 38 3.27 15.77 6.08
C GLY A 38 3.88 17.07 5.55
N GLU A 39 3.15 17.81 4.71
CA GLU A 39 3.59 19.11 4.17
C GLU A 39 3.83 20.14 5.28
N MET A 40 2.96 20.18 6.31
CA MET A 40 3.16 21.00 7.51
C MET A 40 4.43 20.63 8.28
N LEU A 41 4.88 19.38 8.17
CA LEU A 41 6.14 18.88 8.76
C LEU A 41 7.35 19.00 7.80
N GLY A 42 7.16 19.62 6.63
CA GLY A 42 8.18 19.82 5.62
C GLY A 42 8.49 18.59 4.77
N MET A 43 7.59 17.59 4.75
CA MET A 43 7.67 16.47 3.81
C MET A 43 7.34 16.97 2.40
N LYS A 44 7.95 16.36 1.40
CA LYS A 44 7.66 16.62 -0.01
C LYS A 44 7.03 15.37 -0.59
N PHE A 45 5.90 15.55 -1.24
CA PHE A 45 5.23 14.51 -2.00
C PHE A 45 5.44 14.80 -3.48
N PRO A 46 5.71 13.79 -4.31
CA PRO A 46 5.78 13.99 -5.75
C PRO A 46 4.41 14.44 -6.27
N GLU A 47 4.38 15.43 -7.18
CA GLU A 47 3.15 15.77 -7.93
C GLU A 47 2.69 14.53 -8.68
N GLU A 48 1.45 14.08 -8.39
CA GLU A 48 0.80 12.85 -8.89
C GLU A 48 1.71 12.02 -9.79
N ALA A 49 2.69 11.38 -9.16
CA ALA A 49 3.62 10.53 -9.89
C ALA A 49 2.81 9.40 -10.50
N ASN A 50 3.27 8.92 -11.65
CA ASN A 50 2.93 7.65 -12.28
C ASN A 50 3.18 6.45 -11.34
N LEU A 51 2.59 6.45 -10.14
CA LEU A 51 2.60 5.38 -9.15
C LEU A 51 1.68 4.25 -9.59
N SER A 52 0.88 4.45 -10.66
CA SER A 52 0.13 3.41 -11.37
C SER A 52 1.02 2.25 -11.82
N ASP A 53 2.34 2.47 -11.95
CA ASP A 53 3.28 1.46 -12.40
C ASP A 53 4.06 0.80 -11.26
N SER A 54 3.85 1.22 -10.00
CA SER A 54 4.46 0.55 -8.84
C SER A 54 3.66 -0.68 -8.45
N SER A 55 4.04 -1.84 -9.00
CA SER A 55 3.54 -3.13 -8.52
C SER A 55 4.15 -3.43 -7.14
N GLY A 56 3.31 -3.75 -6.18
CA GLY A 56 3.69 -4.14 -4.83
C GLY A 56 2.76 -5.23 -4.28
N SER A 57 3.21 -5.95 -3.26
CA SER A 57 2.40 -6.94 -2.54
C SER A 57 2.57 -6.69 -1.04
N THR A 58 1.43 -6.54 -0.35
CA THR A 58 1.38 -6.24 1.08
C THR A 58 0.15 -6.87 1.70
N ASP A 59 0.29 -7.44 2.90
CA ASP A 59 -0.82 -7.98 3.69
C ASP A 59 -1.81 -6.89 4.12
N PHE A 60 -1.38 -5.62 4.08
CA PHE A 60 -2.26 -4.48 4.30
C PHE A 60 -3.40 -4.42 3.29
N GLY A 61 -3.23 -5.01 2.09
CA GLY A 61 -4.33 -5.20 1.15
C GLY A 61 -5.51 -5.90 1.80
N ASN A 62 -5.28 -7.01 2.51
CA ASN A 62 -6.33 -7.72 3.24
C ASN A 62 -6.98 -6.85 4.33
N VAL A 63 -6.18 -6.10 5.09
CA VAL A 63 -6.68 -5.18 6.13
C VAL A 63 -7.56 -4.08 5.52
N SER A 64 -7.17 -3.56 4.37
CA SER A 64 -7.86 -2.47 3.68
C SER A 64 -9.27 -2.84 3.21
N TYR A 65 -9.63 -4.13 3.16
CA TYR A 65 -11.00 -4.58 2.87
C TYR A 65 -11.89 -4.68 4.12
N ILE A 66 -11.29 -4.68 5.31
CA ILE A 66 -11.97 -4.80 6.61
C ILE A 66 -12.19 -3.43 7.23
N VAL A 67 -11.18 -2.56 7.17
CA VAL A 67 -11.21 -1.20 7.76
C VAL A 67 -10.58 -0.16 6.81
N PRO A 68 -11.01 1.11 6.86
CA PRO A 68 -10.33 2.18 6.12
C PRO A 68 -8.89 2.35 6.63
N GLY A 69 -7.96 2.61 5.72
CA GLY A 69 -6.57 2.86 6.05
C GLY A 69 -5.74 3.29 4.86
N ILE A 70 -4.45 3.55 5.09
CA ILE A 70 -3.49 3.99 4.08
C ILE A 70 -2.16 3.24 4.23
N HIS A 71 -1.45 3.05 3.12
CA HIS A 71 -0.11 2.45 3.08
C HIS A 71 0.87 3.38 2.34
N PRO A 72 1.25 4.53 2.94
CA PRO A 72 2.06 5.52 2.26
C PRO A 72 3.54 5.11 2.17
N TYR A 73 4.19 5.49 1.08
CA TYR A 73 5.65 5.54 1.00
C TYR A 73 6.19 6.83 1.63
N PHE A 74 7.43 6.78 2.12
CA PHE A 74 8.16 7.98 2.52
C PHE A 74 9.64 7.84 2.15
N TYR A 75 10.29 8.97 1.87
CA TYR A 75 11.69 9.00 1.49
C TYR A 75 12.60 8.69 2.67
N ILE A 76 13.62 7.86 2.48
CA ILE A 76 14.58 7.48 3.53
C ILE A 76 15.93 8.21 3.42
N GLY A 77 16.08 9.18 2.52
CA GLY A 77 17.36 9.86 2.30
C GLY A 77 18.27 9.18 1.26
N SER A 78 17.72 8.27 0.45
CA SER A 78 18.45 7.51 -0.56
C SER A 78 17.50 7.14 -1.70
N ASP A 79 18.05 7.04 -2.92
CA ASP A 79 17.34 6.59 -4.12
C ASP A 79 17.48 5.07 -4.34
N ALA A 80 18.05 4.35 -3.35
CA ALA A 80 18.12 2.89 -3.38
C ALA A 80 16.73 2.26 -3.47
N LEU A 81 16.62 1.17 -4.22
CA LEU A 81 15.36 0.46 -4.40
C LEU A 81 15.11 -0.54 -3.27
N ASN A 82 13.85 -0.77 -2.94
CA ASN A 82 13.45 -1.82 -2.01
C ASN A 82 14.04 -3.18 -2.46
N HIS A 83 14.35 -4.06 -1.51
CA HIS A 83 14.96 -5.38 -1.76
C HIS A 83 16.42 -5.37 -2.27
N THR A 84 17.18 -4.30 -2.02
CA THR A 84 18.64 -4.29 -2.26
C THR A 84 19.45 -4.13 -0.96
N GLU A 85 20.74 -4.46 -1.04
CA GLU A 85 21.68 -4.28 0.08
C GLU A 85 21.83 -2.79 0.42
N GLU A 86 21.87 -1.93 -0.58
CA GLU A 86 21.98 -0.48 -0.43
C GLU A 86 20.79 0.11 0.33
N PHE A 87 19.57 -0.41 0.10
CA PHE A 87 18.39 0.01 0.85
C PHE A 87 18.44 -0.45 2.30
N THR A 88 18.99 -1.64 2.56
CA THR A 88 19.21 -2.13 3.93
C THR A 88 20.16 -1.20 4.69
N GLN A 89 21.27 -0.80 4.06
CA GLN A 89 22.22 0.16 4.65
C GLN A 89 21.57 1.54 4.85
N SER A 90 20.82 2.02 3.84
CA SER A 90 20.18 3.34 3.86
C SER A 90 19.10 3.45 4.94
N SER A 91 18.25 2.43 5.07
CA SER A 91 17.13 2.40 6.02
C SER A 91 17.59 2.36 7.48
N GLY A 92 18.76 1.80 7.77
CA GLY A 92 19.40 1.81 9.08
C GLY A 92 20.08 3.14 9.46
N SER A 93 20.19 4.10 8.53
CA SER A 93 20.95 5.34 8.75
C SER A 93 20.23 6.35 9.67
N GLU A 94 20.99 7.20 10.36
CA GLU A 94 20.42 8.33 11.13
C GLU A 94 19.61 9.31 10.26
N VAL A 95 19.95 9.42 8.97
CA VAL A 95 19.20 10.23 8.01
C VAL A 95 17.80 9.64 7.82
N ALA A 96 17.70 8.34 7.56
CA ALA A 96 16.41 7.65 7.41
C ALA A 96 15.55 7.79 8.67
N GLN A 97 16.13 7.70 9.87
CA GLN A 97 15.38 7.85 11.12
C GLN A 97 14.74 9.23 11.28
N LYS A 98 15.36 10.30 10.75
CA LYS A 98 14.77 11.65 10.76
C LYS A 98 13.52 11.71 9.87
N TYR A 99 13.55 11.05 8.72
CA TYR A 99 12.37 10.94 7.86
C TYR A 99 11.29 10.06 8.48
N ALA A 100 11.65 8.90 9.04
CA ALA A 100 10.72 8.02 9.75
C ALA A 100 10.00 8.75 10.89
N LEU A 101 10.72 9.57 11.68
CA LEU A 101 10.12 10.36 12.74
C LEU A 101 9.12 11.41 12.22
N ARG A 102 9.39 12.04 11.07
CA ARG A 102 8.44 12.97 10.43
C ARG A 102 7.20 12.23 9.94
N THR A 103 7.38 11.09 9.28
CA THR A 103 6.27 10.23 8.83
C THR A 103 5.41 9.77 10.01
N ALA A 104 6.02 9.33 11.12
CA ALA A 104 5.29 8.93 12.32
C ALA A 104 4.45 10.08 12.90
N LYS A 105 4.98 11.31 12.91
CA LYS A 105 4.23 12.51 13.31
C LYS A 105 3.07 12.80 12.36
N ALA A 106 3.28 12.71 11.05
CA ALA A 106 2.21 12.91 10.07
C ALA A 106 1.08 11.89 10.27
N LEU A 107 1.40 10.60 10.45
CA LEU A 107 0.41 9.56 10.76
C LEU A 107 -0.34 9.83 12.06
N ALA A 108 0.35 10.26 13.12
CA ALA A 108 -0.28 10.61 14.39
C ALA A 108 -1.22 11.82 14.25
N MET A 109 -0.81 12.85 13.52
CA MET A 109 -1.65 14.02 13.22
C MET A 109 -2.89 13.62 12.41
N THR A 110 -2.75 12.74 11.42
CA THR A 110 -3.88 12.20 10.64
C THR A 110 -4.86 11.43 11.52
N ALA A 111 -4.36 10.60 12.45
CA ALA A 111 -5.22 9.92 13.41
C ALA A 111 -5.99 10.91 14.31
N LEU A 112 -5.32 11.95 14.80
CA LEU A 112 -5.97 13.01 15.59
C LEU A 112 -7.03 13.75 14.77
N ASP A 113 -6.75 14.05 13.51
CA ASP A 113 -7.71 14.67 12.61
C ASP A 113 -8.98 13.85 12.44
N VAL A 114 -8.84 12.53 12.23
CA VAL A 114 -9.99 11.63 12.12
C VAL A 114 -10.81 11.60 13.41
N VAL A 115 -10.15 11.63 14.57
CA VAL A 115 -10.81 11.63 15.88
C VAL A 115 -11.53 12.95 16.16
N PHE A 116 -10.92 14.09 15.84
CA PHE A 116 -11.39 15.42 16.24
C PHE A 116 -12.16 16.19 15.16
N ARG A 117 -12.17 15.72 13.90
CA ARG A 117 -12.91 16.33 12.79
C ARG A 117 -13.99 15.37 12.29
N PRO A 118 -15.22 15.40 12.84
CA PRO A 118 -16.29 14.48 12.46
C PRO A 118 -16.58 14.46 10.95
N GLY A 119 -16.50 15.62 10.29
CA GLY A 119 -16.67 15.70 8.83
C GLY A 119 -15.64 14.88 8.05
N LEU A 120 -14.39 14.80 8.53
CA LEU A 120 -13.36 13.96 7.91
C LEU A 120 -13.68 12.48 8.12
N LEU A 121 -14.09 12.06 9.33
CA LEU A 121 -14.46 10.67 9.58
C LEU A 121 -15.58 10.18 8.66
N GLU A 122 -16.59 11.02 8.40
CA GLU A 122 -17.67 10.67 7.47
C GLU A 122 -17.17 10.54 6.02
N GLN A 123 -16.26 11.43 5.59
CA GLN A 123 -15.62 11.32 4.27
C GLN A 123 -14.79 10.03 4.14
N VAL A 124 -14.00 9.70 5.17
CA VAL A 124 -13.19 8.46 5.22
C VAL A 124 -14.06 7.20 5.12
N ARG A 125 -15.21 7.20 5.80
CA ARG A 125 -16.18 6.09 5.74
C ARG A 125 -16.83 5.97 4.37
N GLU A 126 -17.17 7.11 3.76
CA GLU A 126 -17.77 7.13 2.43
C GLU A 126 -16.78 6.66 1.36
N ASP A 127 -15.53 7.13 1.40
CA ASP A 127 -14.46 6.66 0.50
C ASP A 127 -14.30 5.14 0.58
N PHE A 128 -14.23 4.61 1.80
CA PHE A 128 -14.13 3.17 2.03
C PHE A 128 -15.32 2.39 1.48
N ARG A 129 -16.55 2.90 1.69
CA ARG A 129 -17.76 2.28 1.14
C ARG A 129 -17.72 2.24 -0.39
N GLN A 130 -17.29 3.32 -1.03
CA GLN A 130 -17.18 3.41 -2.49
C GLN A 130 -16.09 2.50 -3.04
N ALA A 131 -14.93 2.44 -2.38
CA ALA A 131 -13.84 1.54 -2.77
C ALA A 131 -14.28 0.06 -2.73
N LYS A 132 -15.00 -0.35 -1.68
CA LYS A 132 -15.56 -1.71 -1.60
C LYS A 132 -16.54 -2.01 -2.73
N LEU A 133 -17.46 -1.08 -3.03
CA LEU A 133 -18.41 -1.25 -4.12
C LEU A 133 -17.71 -1.40 -5.47
N ARG A 134 -16.67 -0.60 -5.75
CA ARG A 134 -15.87 -0.72 -6.97
C ARG A 134 -15.18 -2.08 -7.07
N SER A 135 -14.51 -2.52 -6.00
CA SER A 135 -13.82 -3.82 -5.99
C SER A 135 -14.78 -5.00 -6.21
N SER A 136 -16.02 -4.92 -5.71
CA SER A 136 -17.03 -5.96 -5.92
C SER A 136 -17.66 -5.97 -7.32
N ALA A 137 -17.52 -4.88 -8.07
CA ALA A 137 -17.98 -4.79 -9.45
C ALA A 137 -16.92 -5.27 -10.46
N GLU A 138 -15.67 -5.38 -10.02
CA GLU A 138 -14.51 -5.84 -10.80
C GLU A 138 -14.21 -7.34 -10.60
N ALA A 139 -14.82 -7.98 -9.60
CA ALA A 139 -14.74 -9.42 -9.29
C ALA A 139 -15.86 -10.21 -9.98
#